data_AF-A0A1Q2CMZ2-F1
#
_entry.id   AF-A0A1Q2CMZ2-F1
#
_cell.length_a   1.000
_cell.length_b   1.000
_cell.length_c   1.000
_cell.angle_alpha   90.00
_cell.angle_beta   90.00
_cell.angle_gamma   90.00
#
_symmetry.space_group_name_H-M   'P 1'
#
loop_
_entity.id
_entity.type
_entity.pdbx_description
1 polymer ?
#
loop_
_entity_poly.entity_id
_entity_poly.type
_entity_poly.pdbx_seq_one_letter_code
_entity_poly.pdbx_strand_id
1 'polypeptide(L)'
;MSHDNLPVRDPELGHVVANPGLEEHVERFTDVDKGAGNRAYGSILLMLGLVPVLAVIFVVIYFAVPRDAYIDFGWLKASAMNVGLGLTGGMAVILIGVAVIQWARVLMGDHEMVEMRHTAASSAEDREVVAQEFADGVEQAAVKRRPLLLGALGGALGISLVPAVVLLADMGPWPTKQKRKETIETTIWASEIRLVNDVNWLPLRPEMIEVGQLVNAQPENLNDLHGTEYMIEKAKSPLVVVRMDPDSIKIPESRKDWQVSGILAYSKICTHVGCPISLWERQTHHLLCPCHQSTFDLGDSGVVVFGPAARALPQLPIKVNEEGFLVAQSDFTLPVGPSFFERDSRHDFVKGDN
;
A
#
# COMPACT_ATOMS: atom_id res chain seq x y z
N MET A 1 36.13 -40.06 0.27
CA MET A 1 34.77 -40.57 0.58
C MET A 1 34.93 -41.64 1.64
N SER A 2 34.54 -41.34 2.88
CA SER A 2 34.78 -42.17 4.06
C SER A 2 33.44 -42.57 4.68
N HIS A 3 33.19 -43.87 4.70
CA HIS A 3 32.37 -44.75 5.56
C HIS A 3 31.35 -44.23 6.61
N ASP A 4 30.94 -42.97 6.67
CA ASP A 4 30.04 -42.44 7.72
C ASP A 4 28.61 -42.17 7.22
N ASN A 5 28.01 -43.17 6.58
CA ASN A 5 26.57 -43.28 6.42
C ASN A 5 25.92 -43.63 7.78
N LEU A 6 25.99 -42.74 8.77
CA LEU A 6 25.34 -42.99 10.06
C LEU A 6 24.12 -42.10 10.24
N PRO A 7 22.95 -42.67 10.62
CA PRO A 7 21.88 -41.88 11.17
C PRO A 7 22.38 -41.20 12.46
N VAL A 8 21.69 -40.12 12.84
CA VAL A 8 21.88 -39.42 14.13
C VAL A 8 22.24 -40.43 15.22
N ARG A 9 23.46 -40.34 15.77
CA ARG A 9 23.84 -41.10 16.96
C ARG A 9 23.04 -40.55 18.13
N ASP A 10 21.91 -41.16 18.43
CA ASP A 10 21.25 -40.95 19.71
C ASP A 10 22.19 -41.45 20.82
N PRO A 11 22.70 -40.59 21.71
CA PRO A 11 23.64 -40.99 22.74
C PRO A 11 23.04 -41.94 23.79
N GLU A 12 21.72 -42.03 23.89
CA GLU A 12 21.02 -42.75 24.97
C GLU A 12 20.50 -44.13 24.56
N LEU A 13 20.31 -44.37 23.26
CA LEU A 13 19.85 -45.66 22.72
C LEU A 13 21.03 -46.39 22.08
N GLY A 14 21.60 -47.37 22.81
CA GLY A 14 22.74 -48.21 22.39
C GLY A 14 22.49 -49.15 21.19
N HIS A 15 21.53 -48.84 20.32
CA HIS A 15 21.21 -49.59 19.12
C HIS A 15 21.30 -48.66 17.91
N VAL A 16 22.37 -48.80 17.12
CA VAL A 16 22.48 -48.11 15.83
C VAL A 16 21.60 -48.88 14.84
N VAL A 17 20.44 -48.32 14.51
CA VAL A 17 19.65 -48.83 13.39
C VAL A 17 20.46 -48.57 12.12
N ALA A 18 20.94 -49.64 11.46
CA ALA A 18 21.64 -49.51 10.20
C ALA A 18 20.70 -48.85 9.16
N ASN A 19 21.26 -48.03 8.27
CA ASN A 19 20.49 -47.50 7.14
C ASN A 19 19.88 -48.70 6.39
N PRO A 20 18.55 -48.85 6.35
CA PRO A 20 17.90 -50.00 5.72
C PRO A 20 18.14 -50.04 4.20
N GLY A 21 18.75 -49.00 3.63
CA GLY A 21 18.94 -48.85 2.20
C GLY A 21 17.67 -48.31 1.56
N LEU A 22 17.68 -48.28 0.23
CA LEU A 22 16.48 -48.00 -0.54
C LEU A 22 15.65 -49.28 -0.63
N GLU A 23 14.34 -49.18 -0.39
CA GLU A 23 13.42 -50.30 -0.57
C GLU A 23 13.36 -50.73 -2.05
N GLU A 24 12.94 -51.98 -2.30
CA GLU A 24 12.76 -52.47 -3.66
C GLU A 24 11.65 -51.69 -4.35
N HIS A 25 11.92 -51.21 -5.57
CA HIS A 25 10.96 -50.45 -6.35
C HIS A 25 9.75 -51.32 -6.70
N VAL A 26 8.55 -50.84 -6.40
CA VAL A 26 7.29 -51.54 -6.68
C VAL A 26 6.68 -50.99 -7.96
N GLU A 27 6.59 -51.84 -8.99
CA GLU A 27 5.96 -51.47 -10.26
C GLU A 27 4.47 -51.11 -10.08
N ARG A 28 4.02 -50.07 -10.77
CA ARG A 28 2.60 -49.67 -10.73
C ARG A 28 1.78 -50.57 -11.64
N PHE A 29 0.48 -50.62 -11.37
CA PHE A 29 -0.45 -51.39 -12.17
C PHE A 29 -0.43 -51.04 -13.67
N THR A 30 -0.19 -49.77 -14.01
CA THR A 30 -0.10 -49.30 -15.40
C THR A 30 1.19 -49.64 -16.12
N ASP A 31 2.25 -49.98 -15.37
CA ASP A 31 3.51 -50.45 -15.94
C ASP A 31 3.40 -51.93 -16.33
N VAL A 32 2.64 -52.72 -15.54
CA VAL A 32 2.44 -54.16 -15.77
C VAL A 32 1.28 -54.45 -16.74
N ASP A 33 0.15 -53.75 -16.62
CA ASP A 33 -1.04 -53.95 -17.46
C ASP A 33 -1.10 -52.94 -18.62
N LYS A 34 -0.83 -53.45 -19.84
CA LYS A 34 -0.87 -52.64 -21.08
C LYS A 34 -2.23 -51.99 -21.34
N GLY A 35 -3.34 -52.63 -20.94
CA GLY A 35 -4.68 -52.08 -21.12
C GLY A 35 -4.93 -50.88 -20.21
N ALA A 36 -4.50 -50.96 -18.96
CA ALA A 36 -4.54 -49.88 -17.99
C ALA A 36 -3.65 -48.70 -18.43
N GLY A 37 -2.43 -48.98 -18.89
CA GLY A 37 -1.52 -47.97 -19.45
C GLY A 37 -2.13 -47.24 -20.65
N ASN A 38 -2.69 -47.97 -21.62
CA ASN A 38 -3.33 -47.38 -22.80
C ASN A 38 -4.56 -46.51 -22.46
N ARG A 39 -5.36 -46.91 -21.45
CA ARG A 39 -6.49 -46.09 -20.96
C ARG A 39 -6.01 -44.78 -20.32
N ALA A 40 -4.96 -44.85 -19.49
CA ALA A 40 -4.37 -43.66 -18.88
C ALA A 40 -3.78 -42.71 -19.94
N TYR A 41 -3.06 -43.27 -20.92
CA TYR A 41 -2.54 -42.53 -22.07
C TYR A 41 -3.64 -41.82 -22.86
N GLY A 42 -4.73 -42.53 -23.18
CA GLY A 42 -5.89 -41.95 -23.86
C GLY A 42 -6.56 -40.80 -23.08
N SER A 43 -6.68 -40.95 -21.76
CA SER A 43 -7.23 -39.90 -20.87
C SER A 43 -6.36 -38.63 -20.89
N ILE A 44 -5.03 -38.78 -20.81
CA ILE A 44 -4.09 -37.65 -20.85
C ILE A 44 -4.16 -36.94 -22.21
N LEU A 45 -4.16 -37.70 -23.31
CA LEU A 45 -4.30 -37.15 -24.65
C LEU A 45 -5.62 -36.42 -24.84
N LEU A 46 -6.72 -36.95 -24.31
CA LEU A 46 -8.02 -36.28 -24.39
C LEU A 46 -7.98 -34.92 -23.69
N MET A 47 -7.47 -34.85 -22.46
CA MET A 47 -7.38 -33.60 -21.71
C MET A 47 -6.49 -32.58 -22.42
N LEU A 48 -5.30 -32.98 -22.89
CA LEU A 48 -4.39 -32.11 -23.64
C LEU A 48 -4.97 -31.71 -25.02
N GLY A 49 -5.71 -32.60 -25.67
CA GLY A 49 -6.37 -32.34 -26.95
C GLY A 49 -7.54 -31.35 -26.85
N LEU A 50 -8.20 -31.26 -25.70
CA LEU A 50 -9.26 -30.27 -25.45
C LEU A 50 -8.72 -28.85 -25.22
N VAL A 51 -7.47 -28.71 -24.78
CA VAL A 51 -6.83 -27.40 -24.54
C VAL A 51 -6.85 -26.47 -25.76
N PRO A 52 -6.35 -26.86 -26.95
CA PRO A 52 -6.39 -25.99 -28.12
C PRO A 52 -7.82 -25.65 -28.55
N VAL A 53 -8.78 -26.56 -28.36
CA VAL A 53 -10.20 -26.30 -28.63
C VAL A 53 -10.71 -25.18 -27.71
N LEU A 54 -10.46 -25.29 -26.40
CA LEU A 54 -10.85 -24.28 -25.43
C LEU A 54 -10.15 -22.94 -25.68
N ALA A 55 -8.88 -22.94 -26.10
CA ALA A 55 -8.15 -21.73 -26.46
C ALA A 55 -8.74 -21.02 -27.70
N VAL A 56 -9.14 -21.79 -28.73
CA VAL A 56 -9.84 -21.22 -29.89
C VAL A 56 -11.19 -20.65 -29.47
N ILE A 57 -11.96 -21.36 -28.65
CA ILE A 57 -13.25 -20.87 -28.13
C ILE A 57 -13.03 -19.58 -27.31
N PHE A 58 -11.98 -19.50 -26.49
CA PHE A 58 -11.62 -18.29 -25.75
C PHE A 58 -11.45 -17.09 -26.68
N VAL A 59 -10.68 -17.26 -27.77
CA VAL A 59 -10.45 -16.19 -28.76
C VAL A 59 -11.76 -15.82 -29.47
N VAL A 60 -12.57 -16.81 -29.84
CA VAL A 60 -13.88 -16.55 -30.45
C VAL A 60 -14.78 -15.77 -29.49
N ILE A 61 -14.85 -16.14 -28.21
CA ILE A 61 -15.63 -15.42 -27.20
C ILE A 61 -15.15 -13.98 -27.08
N TYR A 62 -13.84 -13.74 -27.05
CA TYR A 62 -13.26 -12.39 -26.91
C TYR A 62 -13.72 -11.43 -28.02
N PHE A 63 -13.85 -11.92 -29.26
CA PHE A 63 -14.24 -11.09 -30.40
C PHE A 63 -15.74 -11.12 -30.71
N ALA A 64 -16.43 -12.22 -30.44
CA ALA A 64 -17.82 -12.43 -30.85
C ALA A 64 -18.86 -12.07 -29.78
N VAL A 65 -18.49 -12.07 -28.49
CA VAL A 65 -19.44 -11.77 -27.40
C VAL A 65 -19.46 -10.26 -27.12
N PRO A 66 -20.64 -9.59 -27.21
CA PRO A 66 -20.76 -8.18 -26.87
C PRO A 66 -20.40 -7.90 -25.41
N ARG A 67 -19.78 -6.74 -25.15
CA ARG A 67 -19.34 -6.34 -23.80
C ARG A 67 -20.49 -6.08 -22.84
N ASP A 68 -21.65 -5.72 -23.37
CA ASP A 68 -22.89 -5.45 -22.65
C ASP A 68 -23.80 -6.69 -22.56
N ALA A 69 -23.36 -7.85 -23.06
CA ALA A 69 -24.08 -9.10 -22.89
C ALA A 69 -23.89 -9.64 -21.47
N TYR A 70 -24.98 -10.09 -20.85
CA TYR A 70 -25.00 -10.67 -19.51
C TYR A 70 -25.67 -12.05 -19.51
N ILE A 71 -25.19 -12.92 -18.63
CA ILE A 71 -25.86 -14.18 -18.28
C ILE A 71 -26.58 -13.96 -16.96
N ASP A 72 -27.86 -14.30 -16.93
CA ASP A 72 -28.71 -14.19 -15.76
C ASP A 72 -28.74 -15.53 -15.01
N PHE A 73 -28.20 -15.54 -13.79
CA PHE A 73 -28.22 -16.68 -12.87
C PHE A 73 -29.33 -16.56 -11.80
N GLY A 74 -30.30 -15.67 -12.00
CA GLY A 74 -31.42 -15.40 -11.11
C GLY A 74 -31.09 -14.39 -10.01
N TRP A 75 -30.14 -14.70 -9.13
CA TRP A 75 -29.69 -13.82 -8.04
C TRP A 75 -28.45 -12.99 -8.39
N LEU A 76 -27.82 -13.29 -9.53
CA LEU A 76 -26.62 -12.63 -10.03
C LEU A 76 -26.71 -12.46 -11.55
N LYS A 77 -26.41 -11.26 -12.03
CA LYS A 77 -26.12 -11.02 -13.44
C LYS A 77 -24.63 -10.87 -13.62
N ALA A 78 -24.03 -11.72 -14.45
CA ALA A 78 -22.60 -11.69 -14.72
C ALA A 78 -22.34 -11.35 -16.18
N SER A 79 -21.24 -10.66 -16.46
CA SER A 79 -20.82 -10.40 -17.84
C SER A 79 -20.61 -11.72 -18.58
N ALA A 80 -21.32 -11.90 -19.69
CA ALA A 80 -21.25 -13.12 -20.51
C ALA A 80 -19.83 -13.36 -21.02
N MET A 81 -19.13 -12.28 -21.38
CA MET A 81 -17.74 -12.32 -21.83
C MET A 81 -16.81 -12.80 -20.71
N ASN A 82 -16.89 -12.23 -19.50
CA ASN A 82 -16.02 -12.64 -18.39
C ASN A 82 -16.24 -14.10 -17.99
N VAL A 83 -17.50 -14.54 -17.96
CA VAL A 83 -17.85 -15.94 -17.68
C VAL A 83 -17.28 -16.87 -18.76
N GLY A 84 -17.46 -16.52 -20.04
CA GLY A 84 -16.97 -17.32 -21.16
C GLY A 84 -15.44 -17.43 -21.21
N LEU A 85 -14.73 -16.32 -21.04
CA LEU A 85 -13.27 -16.28 -20.98
C LEU A 85 -12.73 -17.04 -19.76
N GLY A 86 -13.34 -16.84 -18.59
CA GLY A 86 -12.95 -17.53 -17.36
C GLY A 86 -13.14 -19.05 -17.47
N LEU A 87 -14.26 -19.51 -18.01
CA LEU A 87 -14.54 -20.94 -18.17
C LEU A 87 -13.59 -21.60 -19.17
N THR A 88 -13.38 -20.99 -20.34
CA THR A 88 -12.55 -21.59 -21.39
C THR A 88 -11.07 -21.54 -21.05
N GLY A 89 -10.56 -20.39 -20.61
CA GLY A 89 -9.17 -20.23 -20.22
C GLY A 89 -8.84 -20.98 -18.93
N GLY A 90 -9.71 -20.89 -17.92
CA GLY A 90 -9.53 -21.60 -16.65
C GLY A 90 -9.58 -23.12 -16.82
N MET A 91 -10.55 -23.64 -17.58
CA MET A 91 -10.62 -25.09 -17.85
C MET A 91 -9.42 -25.58 -18.66
N ALA A 92 -8.93 -24.80 -19.63
CA ALA A 92 -7.73 -25.16 -20.39
C ALA A 92 -6.51 -25.34 -19.47
N VAL A 93 -6.27 -24.40 -18.54
CA VAL A 93 -5.17 -24.50 -17.58
C VAL A 93 -5.35 -25.67 -16.61
N ILE A 94 -6.56 -25.89 -16.11
CA ILE A 94 -6.86 -27.04 -15.23
C ILE A 94 -6.59 -28.36 -15.95
N LEU A 95 -7.02 -28.51 -17.20
CA LEU A 95 -6.80 -29.72 -17.98
C LEU A 95 -5.31 -29.98 -18.23
N ILE A 96 -4.51 -28.94 -18.50
CA ILE A 96 -3.04 -29.08 -18.58
C ILE A 96 -2.48 -29.60 -17.26
N GLY A 97 -2.84 -28.96 -16.14
CA GLY A 97 -2.35 -29.34 -14.81
C GLY A 97 -2.69 -30.78 -14.43
N VAL A 98 -3.96 -31.17 -14.61
CA VAL A 98 -4.43 -32.53 -14.32
C VAL A 98 -3.76 -33.54 -15.25
N ALA A 99 -3.62 -33.23 -16.54
CA ALA A 99 -2.98 -34.14 -17.49
C ALA A 99 -1.49 -34.37 -17.18
N VAL A 100 -0.75 -33.32 -16.82
CA VAL A 100 0.67 -33.44 -16.45
C VAL A 100 0.84 -34.21 -15.13
N ILE A 101 0.00 -33.95 -14.12
CA ILE A 101 0.04 -34.72 -12.87
C ILE A 101 -0.31 -36.18 -13.12
N GLN A 102 -1.34 -36.46 -13.93
CA GLN A 102 -1.71 -37.83 -14.26
C GLN A 102 -0.60 -38.52 -15.07
N TRP A 103 0.05 -37.82 -16.00
CA TRP A 103 1.21 -38.32 -16.72
C TRP A 103 2.36 -38.68 -15.78
N ALA A 104 2.73 -37.78 -14.88
CA ALA A 104 3.79 -37.99 -13.91
C ALA A 104 3.50 -39.17 -12.97
N ARG A 105 2.25 -39.27 -12.47
CA ARG A 105 1.88 -40.29 -11.49
C ARG A 105 1.70 -41.69 -12.07
N VAL A 106 1.30 -41.80 -13.35
CA VAL A 106 0.77 -43.05 -13.90
C VAL A 106 1.61 -43.63 -15.03
N LEU A 107 2.42 -42.82 -15.74
CA LEU A 107 3.21 -43.31 -16.88
C LEU A 107 4.70 -42.95 -16.84
N MET A 108 5.11 -41.88 -16.13
CA MET A 108 6.55 -41.58 -15.95
C MET A 108 7.16 -42.52 -14.93
N GLY A 109 8.41 -42.96 -15.12
CA GLY A 109 9.09 -43.83 -14.15
C GLY A 109 9.26 -43.15 -12.80
N ASP A 110 8.96 -43.89 -11.73
CA ASP A 110 8.94 -43.43 -10.34
C ASP A 110 10.01 -44.11 -9.48
N HIS A 111 11.22 -44.27 -10.03
CA HIS A 111 12.34 -44.83 -9.30
C HIS A 111 12.84 -43.90 -8.21
N GLU A 112 12.91 -44.43 -6.99
CA GLU A 112 13.53 -43.77 -5.87
C GLU A 112 15.05 -43.66 -6.09
N MET A 113 15.62 -42.50 -5.81
CA MET A 113 17.05 -42.26 -5.92
C MET A 113 17.56 -41.54 -4.68
N VAL A 114 18.75 -41.94 -4.23
CA VAL A 114 19.43 -41.32 -3.09
C VAL A 114 20.64 -40.57 -3.62
N GLU A 115 20.57 -39.23 -3.58
CA GLU A 115 21.71 -38.37 -3.81
C GLU A 115 22.32 -37.93 -2.48
N MET A 116 23.56 -38.34 -2.25
CA MET A 116 24.30 -37.90 -1.07
C MET A 116 24.66 -36.41 -1.23
N ARG A 117 24.15 -35.57 -0.33
CA ARG A 117 24.49 -34.16 -0.31
C ARG A 117 25.99 -34.01 -0.05
N HIS A 118 26.67 -33.25 -0.90
CA HIS A 118 28.01 -32.79 -0.59
C HIS A 118 27.99 -31.92 0.68
N THR A 119 29.12 -31.85 1.38
CA THR A 119 29.26 -30.94 2.51
C THR A 119 29.11 -29.49 2.03
N ALA A 120 28.48 -28.63 2.83
CA ALA A 120 28.35 -27.20 2.49
C ALA A 120 29.72 -26.49 2.38
N ALA A 121 30.75 -27.05 3.00
CA ALA A 121 32.13 -26.60 2.84
C ALA A 121 32.81 -27.32 1.66
N SER A 122 33.54 -26.56 0.85
CA SER A 122 34.53 -27.10 -0.09
C SER A 122 35.63 -27.86 0.65
N SER A 123 36.32 -28.76 -0.07
CA SER A 123 37.41 -29.53 0.51
C SER A 123 38.55 -28.62 1.01
N ALA A 124 39.34 -29.10 1.98
CA ALA A 124 40.49 -28.34 2.47
C ALA A 124 41.51 -28.07 1.35
N GLU A 125 41.66 -29.01 0.42
CA GLU A 125 42.52 -28.89 -0.76
C GLU A 125 42.03 -27.78 -1.70
N ASP A 126 40.74 -27.77 -2.08
CA ASP A 126 40.20 -26.74 -2.98
C ASP A 126 40.31 -25.34 -2.36
N ARG A 127 40.09 -25.23 -1.04
CA ARG A 127 40.22 -23.95 -0.32
C ARG A 127 41.66 -23.44 -0.32
N GLU A 128 42.63 -24.34 -0.14
CA GLU A 128 44.04 -23.99 -0.17
C GLU A 128 44.47 -23.57 -1.58
N VAL A 129 44.04 -24.29 -2.61
CA VAL A 129 44.31 -23.94 -4.02
C VAL A 129 43.74 -22.56 -4.35
N VAL A 130 42.47 -22.29 -4.02
CA VAL A 130 41.85 -20.98 -4.30
C VAL A 130 42.53 -19.85 -3.51
N ALA A 131 42.95 -20.11 -2.26
CA ALA A 131 43.68 -19.14 -1.47
C ALA A 131 45.05 -18.81 -2.08
N GLN A 132 45.76 -19.82 -2.58
CA GLN A 132 47.03 -19.66 -3.29
C GLN A 132 46.84 -18.91 -4.61
N GLU A 133 45.88 -19.30 -5.45
CA GLU A 133 45.59 -18.61 -6.72
C GLU A 133 45.20 -17.14 -6.49
N PHE A 134 44.42 -16.84 -5.45
CA PHE A 134 44.09 -15.46 -5.08
C PHE A 134 45.33 -14.69 -4.63
N ALA A 135 46.20 -15.30 -3.81
CA ALA A 135 47.45 -14.69 -3.36
C ALA A 135 48.41 -14.42 -4.52
N ASP A 136 48.56 -15.39 -5.43
CA ASP A 136 49.34 -15.28 -6.66
C ASP A 136 48.80 -14.16 -7.56
N GLY A 137 47.48 -14.06 -7.70
CA GLY A 137 46.83 -12.97 -8.44
C GLY A 137 47.12 -11.59 -7.83
N VAL A 138 47.09 -11.47 -6.50
CA VAL A 138 47.45 -10.23 -5.78
C VAL A 138 48.93 -9.88 -5.97
N GLU A 139 49.82 -10.88 -5.96
CA GLU A 139 51.26 -10.68 -6.19
C GLU A 139 51.54 -10.27 -7.64
N GLN A 140 50.97 -10.96 -8.62
CA GLN A 140 51.08 -10.65 -10.05
C GLN A 140 50.57 -9.24 -10.38
N ALA A 141 49.47 -8.82 -9.76
CA ALA A 141 48.94 -7.47 -9.90
C ALA A 141 49.88 -6.39 -9.29
N ALA A 142 50.90 -6.81 -8.52
CA ALA A 142 51.94 -5.97 -7.91
C ALA A 142 51.37 -4.79 -7.10
N VAL A 143 50.21 -5.01 -6.49
CA VAL A 143 49.37 -4.00 -5.84
C VAL A 143 50.13 -3.23 -4.75
N LYS A 144 50.92 -3.95 -3.94
CA LYS A 144 51.76 -3.37 -2.87
C LYS A 144 52.87 -2.44 -3.39
N ARG A 145 53.33 -2.62 -4.64
CA ARG A 145 54.39 -1.82 -5.25
C ARG A 145 53.84 -0.61 -6.03
N ARG A 146 52.52 -0.51 -6.22
CA ARG A 146 51.86 0.53 -7.03
C ARG A 146 50.78 1.30 -6.24
N PRO A 147 51.12 1.91 -5.08
CA PRO A 147 50.15 2.58 -4.21
C PRO A 147 49.43 3.75 -4.89
N LEU A 148 50.10 4.46 -5.82
CA LEU A 148 49.49 5.55 -6.57
C LEU A 148 48.37 5.06 -7.50
N LEU A 149 48.55 3.91 -8.17
CA LEU A 149 47.55 3.34 -9.07
C LEU A 149 46.31 2.88 -8.30
N LEU A 150 46.51 2.26 -7.13
CA LEU A 150 45.40 1.95 -6.23
C LEU A 150 44.69 3.19 -5.72
N GLY A 151 45.43 4.22 -5.32
CA GLY A 151 44.87 5.50 -4.91
C GLY A 151 44.06 6.14 -6.04
N ALA A 152 44.56 6.10 -7.27
CA ALA A 152 43.86 6.59 -8.45
C ALA A 152 42.60 5.78 -8.78
N LEU A 153 42.65 4.44 -8.70
CA LEU A 153 41.47 3.59 -8.88
C LEU A 153 40.42 3.84 -7.80
N GLY A 154 40.82 3.90 -6.54
CA GLY A 154 39.94 4.23 -5.42
C GLY A 154 39.33 5.62 -5.55
N GLY A 155 40.13 6.60 -5.97
CA GLY A 155 39.65 7.95 -6.28
C GLY A 155 38.67 7.99 -7.45
N ALA A 156 38.93 7.25 -8.53
CA ALA A 156 38.05 7.15 -9.69
C ALA A 156 36.71 6.47 -9.37
N LEU A 157 36.73 5.38 -8.59
CA LEU A 157 35.52 4.71 -8.11
C LEU A 157 34.78 5.54 -7.06
N GLY A 158 35.49 6.29 -6.22
CA GLY A 158 34.87 7.18 -5.24
C GLY A 158 34.17 8.35 -5.90
N ILE A 159 34.83 9.03 -6.84
CA ILE A 159 34.26 10.18 -7.53
C ILE A 159 33.13 9.78 -8.49
N SER A 160 33.15 8.56 -9.04
CA SER A 160 32.06 8.06 -9.90
C SER A 160 30.73 7.87 -9.16
N LEU A 161 30.73 7.88 -7.81
CA LEU A 161 29.51 7.88 -7.00
C LEU A 161 28.88 9.27 -6.85
N VAL A 162 29.60 10.36 -7.14
CA VAL A 162 29.07 11.73 -7.01
C VAL A 162 27.79 11.93 -7.83
N PRO A 163 27.72 11.52 -9.11
CA PRO A 163 26.46 11.58 -9.86
C PRO A 163 25.32 10.83 -9.18
N ALA A 164 25.55 9.66 -8.59
CA ALA A 164 24.51 8.91 -7.88
C ALA A 164 24.02 9.66 -6.64
N VAL A 165 24.92 10.27 -5.87
CA VAL A 165 24.55 11.11 -4.72
C VAL A 165 23.71 12.31 -5.17
N VAL A 166 24.10 12.99 -6.25
CA VAL A 166 23.36 14.14 -6.79
C VAL A 166 21.98 13.72 -7.30
N LEU A 167 21.88 12.63 -8.07
CA LEU A 167 20.60 12.14 -8.59
C LEU A 167 19.63 11.73 -7.47
N LEU A 168 20.14 11.10 -6.41
CA LEU A 168 19.32 10.76 -5.24
C LEU A 168 18.91 12.01 -4.44
N ALA A 169 19.81 13.00 -4.33
CA ALA A 169 19.53 14.28 -3.70
C ALA A 169 18.54 15.17 -4.48
N ASP A 170 18.33 14.90 -5.77
CA ASP A 170 17.45 15.66 -6.67
C ASP A 170 16.09 14.98 -6.92
N MET A 171 15.75 13.92 -6.18
CA MET A 171 14.46 13.23 -6.31
C MET A 171 13.25 14.05 -5.82
N GLY A 172 13.46 15.26 -5.30
CA GLY A 172 12.37 16.12 -4.87
C GLY A 172 12.84 17.41 -4.20
N PRO A 173 11.91 18.31 -3.89
CA PRO A 173 12.23 19.54 -3.18
C PRO A 173 12.71 19.20 -1.77
N TRP A 174 13.80 19.86 -1.36
CA TRP A 174 14.30 19.75 0.00
C TRP A 174 13.29 20.37 0.99
N PRO A 175 13.01 19.72 2.13
CA PRO A 175 12.04 20.19 3.11
C PRO A 175 12.63 21.35 3.95
N THR A 176 13.14 22.39 3.30
CA THR A 176 13.66 23.58 3.98
C THR A 176 12.53 24.32 4.70
N LYS A 177 12.88 25.18 5.66
CA LYS A 177 11.88 26.01 6.38
C LYS A 177 11.03 26.84 5.41
N GLN A 178 11.64 27.40 4.36
CA GLN A 178 10.90 28.13 3.33
C GLN A 178 9.96 27.20 2.57
N LYS A 179 10.44 26.03 2.13
CA LYS A 179 9.61 25.11 1.36
C LYS A 179 8.42 24.60 2.15
N ARG A 180 8.58 24.32 3.45
CA ARG A 180 7.48 23.91 4.33
C ARG A 180 6.43 25.01 4.49
N LYS A 181 6.87 26.27 4.67
CA LYS A 181 5.98 27.45 4.69
C LYS A 181 5.13 27.60 3.44
N GLU A 182 5.71 27.31 2.28
CA GLU A 182 5.02 27.36 0.99
C GLU A 182 4.14 26.13 0.71
N THR A 183 4.23 25.06 1.50
CA THR A 183 3.58 23.77 1.20
C THR A 183 2.69 23.26 2.33
N ILE A 184 3.27 22.72 3.40
CA ILE A 184 2.56 21.95 4.43
C ILE A 184 2.19 22.76 5.67
N GLU A 185 2.76 23.96 5.85
CA GLU A 185 2.47 24.83 6.99
C GLU A 185 1.31 25.81 6.74
N THR A 186 0.90 26.00 5.48
CA THR A 186 -0.13 26.97 5.08
C THR A 186 -1.13 26.34 4.12
N THR A 187 -2.27 26.99 3.94
CA THR A 187 -3.26 26.67 2.92
C THR A 187 -3.59 27.90 2.07
N ILE A 188 -4.45 27.75 1.06
CA ILE A 188 -4.99 28.88 0.29
C ILE A 188 -6.09 29.68 1.01
N TRP A 189 -6.44 29.34 2.25
CA TRP A 189 -7.34 30.16 3.05
C TRP A 189 -6.71 31.52 3.37
N ALA A 190 -7.48 32.57 3.21
CA ALA A 190 -7.11 33.94 3.54
C ALA A 190 -8.37 34.71 3.98
N SER A 191 -8.18 35.92 4.51
CA SER A 191 -9.30 36.80 4.85
C SER A 191 -10.22 37.01 3.63
N GLU A 192 -11.53 36.99 3.87
CA GLU A 192 -12.60 37.17 2.88
C GLU A 192 -12.79 36.04 1.86
N ILE A 193 -12.01 34.95 1.94
CA ILE A 193 -12.25 33.78 1.07
C ILE A 193 -13.55 33.10 1.50
N ARG A 194 -14.51 32.97 0.56
CA ARG A 194 -15.81 32.35 0.82
C ARG A 194 -15.67 30.84 1.02
N LEU A 195 -16.47 30.34 1.96
CA LEU A 195 -16.69 28.91 2.13
C LEU A 195 -17.78 28.48 1.14
N VAL A 196 -17.45 27.53 0.27
CA VAL A 196 -18.38 26.98 -0.73
C VAL A 196 -18.56 25.48 -0.50
N ASN A 197 -19.73 24.95 -0.84
CA ASN A 197 -19.96 23.51 -0.80
C ASN A 197 -19.01 22.75 -1.74
N ASP A 198 -18.46 21.62 -1.29
CA ASP A 198 -17.38 20.91 -2.00
C ASP A 198 -17.81 20.16 -3.27
N VAL A 199 -19.12 20.03 -3.53
CA VAL A 199 -19.69 19.38 -4.71
C VAL A 199 -20.26 20.39 -5.70
N ASN A 200 -21.10 21.31 -5.23
CA ASN A 200 -21.87 22.21 -6.11
C ASN A 200 -21.35 23.66 -6.15
N TRP A 201 -20.29 23.97 -5.38
CA TRP A 201 -19.67 25.31 -5.33
C TRP A 201 -20.58 26.44 -4.87
N LEU A 202 -21.73 26.14 -4.27
CA LEU A 202 -22.62 27.16 -3.73
C LEU A 202 -21.97 27.83 -2.50
N PRO A 203 -21.82 29.17 -2.49
CA PRO A 203 -21.35 29.89 -1.31
C PRO A 203 -22.30 29.75 -0.13
N LEU A 204 -21.75 29.43 1.04
CA LEU A 204 -22.54 29.12 2.22
C LEU A 204 -22.99 30.41 2.92
N ARG A 205 -24.27 30.46 3.30
CA ARG A 205 -24.82 31.48 4.21
C ARG A 205 -25.23 30.84 5.53
N PRO A 206 -25.23 31.57 6.66
CA PRO A 206 -25.62 31.00 7.95
C PRO A 206 -27.01 30.36 7.96
N GLU A 207 -27.96 30.91 7.19
CA GLU A 207 -29.35 30.42 7.13
C GLU A 207 -29.47 29.09 6.39
N MET A 208 -28.47 28.70 5.60
CA MET A 208 -28.46 27.45 4.83
C MET A 208 -28.07 26.23 5.66
N ILE A 209 -27.57 26.44 6.88
CA ILE A 209 -27.02 25.38 7.73
C ILE A 209 -27.94 25.22 8.95
N GLU A 210 -28.62 24.09 9.03
CA GLU A 210 -29.50 23.73 10.14
C GLU A 210 -28.70 23.24 11.36
N VAL A 211 -29.25 23.38 12.56
CA VAL A 211 -28.62 22.86 13.78
C VAL A 211 -28.48 21.34 13.69
N GLY A 212 -27.25 20.88 13.85
CA GLY A 212 -26.81 19.49 13.74
C GLY A 212 -26.44 19.05 12.33
N GLN A 213 -26.56 19.90 11.31
CA GLN A 213 -26.13 19.62 9.95
C GLN A 213 -24.61 19.74 9.82
N LEU A 214 -24.01 18.80 9.08
CA LEU A 214 -22.65 18.91 8.55
C LEU A 214 -22.71 19.22 7.05
N VAL A 215 -21.95 20.23 6.64
CA VAL A 215 -21.71 20.58 5.24
C VAL A 215 -20.22 20.42 4.96
N ASN A 216 -19.88 19.63 3.93
CA ASN A 216 -18.53 19.61 3.43
C ASN A 216 -18.28 20.87 2.60
N ALA A 217 -17.21 21.59 2.91
CA ALA A 217 -16.90 22.86 2.27
C ALA A 217 -15.43 22.91 1.83
N GLN A 218 -15.12 23.92 1.04
CA GLN A 218 -13.80 24.21 0.52
C GLN A 218 -13.69 25.72 0.22
N PRO A 219 -12.50 26.24 -0.07
CA PRO A 219 -12.35 27.65 -0.40
C PRO A 219 -12.74 27.94 -1.85
N GLU A 220 -13.40 29.08 -2.08
CA GLU A 220 -13.85 29.51 -3.41
C GLU A 220 -12.69 29.67 -4.42
N ASN A 221 -11.56 30.24 -3.97
CA ASN A 221 -10.36 30.47 -4.79
C ASN A 221 -9.66 29.17 -5.24
N LEU A 222 -10.12 27.99 -4.79
CA LEU A 222 -9.67 26.71 -5.35
C LEU A 222 -10.06 26.56 -6.83
N ASN A 223 -11.12 27.26 -7.29
CA ASN A 223 -11.51 27.28 -8.70
C ASN A 223 -10.49 27.94 -9.63
N ASP A 224 -9.64 28.81 -9.07
CA ASP A 224 -8.63 29.55 -9.84
C ASP A 224 -7.38 28.69 -10.12
N LEU A 225 -7.29 27.51 -9.48
CA LEU A 225 -6.13 26.62 -9.57
C LEU A 225 -6.41 25.46 -10.53
N HIS A 226 -5.34 24.97 -11.17
CA HIS A 226 -5.41 23.85 -12.12
C HIS A 226 -4.26 22.86 -11.91
N GLY A 227 -4.43 21.65 -12.44
CA GLY A 227 -3.39 20.62 -12.44
C GLY A 227 -2.89 20.25 -11.04
N THR A 228 -1.57 20.17 -10.88
CA THR A 228 -0.94 19.75 -9.62
C THR A 228 -1.24 20.70 -8.46
N GLU A 229 -1.29 22.00 -8.72
CA GLU A 229 -1.55 23.00 -7.69
C GLU A 229 -2.97 22.86 -7.11
N TYR A 230 -3.97 22.68 -7.99
CA TYR A 230 -5.33 22.34 -7.58
C TYR A 230 -5.35 21.09 -6.68
N MET A 231 -4.64 20.02 -7.07
CA MET A 231 -4.63 18.76 -6.31
C MET A 231 -3.97 18.91 -4.94
N ILE A 232 -2.87 19.68 -4.84
CA ILE A 232 -2.18 19.95 -3.58
C ILE A 232 -3.10 20.70 -2.63
N GLU A 233 -3.74 21.77 -3.11
CA GLU A 233 -4.62 22.60 -2.27
C GLU A 233 -5.93 21.88 -1.93
N LYS A 234 -6.52 21.15 -2.87
CA LYS A 234 -7.69 20.28 -2.62
C LYS A 234 -7.39 19.20 -1.58
N ALA A 235 -6.15 18.76 -1.43
CA ALA A 235 -5.77 17.74 -0.45
C ALA A 235 -5.68 18.26 0.99
N LYS A 236 -5.43 19.57 1.20
CA LYS A 236 -5.20 20.15 2.55
C LYS A 236 -6.25 21.17 3.00
N SER A 237 -6.89 21.86 2.06
CA SER A 237 -7.81 22.98 2.32
C SER A 237 -9.30 22.64 2.53
N PRO A 238 -9.82 21.40 2.33
CA PRO A 238 -11.23 21.11 2.61
C PRO A 238 -11.60 21.25 4.09
N LEU A 239 -12.87 21.60 4.31
CA LEU A 239 -13.47 21.81 5.62
C LEU A 239 -14.67 20.89 5.85
N VAL A 240 -14.96 20.67 7.12
CA VAL A 240 -16.28 20.34 7.61
C VAL A 240 -16.85 21.56 8.33
N VAL A 241 -18.01 22.01 7.89
CA VAL A 241 -18.76 23.09 8.52
C VAL A 241 -19.94 22.47 9.23
N VAL A 242 -20.02 22.66 10.54
CA VAL A 242 -21.11 22.14 11.36
C VAL A 242 -21.80 23.29 12.06
N ARG A 243 -23.13 23.22 12.21
CA ARG A 243 -23.85 24.08 13.13
C ARG A 243 -24.27 23.27 14.33
N MET A 244 -23.90 23.70 15.53
CA MET A 244 -24.30 23.08 16.78
C MET A 244 -25.11 24.08 17.61
N ASP A 245 -25.83 23.58 18.60
CA ASP A 245 -26.51 24.44 19.57
C ASP A 245 -25.44 25.18 20.39
N PRO A 246 -25.41 26.53 20.41
CA PRO A 246 -24.43 27.29 21.18
C PRO A 246 -24.35 26.92 22.67
N ASP A 247 -25.45 26.45 23.26
CA ASP A 247 -25.50 26.06 24.68
C ASP A 247 -24.85 24.68 24.94
N SER A 248 -24.57 23.93 23.87
CA SER A 248 -24.04 22.56 23.92
C SER A 248 -22.56 22.44 23.54
N ILE A 249 -21.90 23.56 23.25
CA ILE A 249 -20.50 23.62 22.81
C ILE A 249 -19.64 24.40 23.81
N LYS A 250 -18.34 24.06 23.86
CA LYS A 250 -17.32 24.72 24.67
C LYS A 250 -16.37 25.44 23.74
N ILE A 251 -16.40 26.77 23.80
CA ILE A 251 -15.53 27.62 22.99
C ILE A 251 -14.54 28.30 23.93
N PRO A 252 -13.22 28.15 23.72
CA PRO A 252 -12.22 28.85 24.51
C PRO A 252 -12.28 30.35 24.21
N GLU A 253 -11.91 31.17 25.19
CA GLU A 253 -11.95 32.64 25.01
C GLU A 253 -11.07 33.10 23.83
N SER A 254 -10.00 32.37 23.51
CA SER A 254 -9.12 32.63 22.37
C SER A 254 -9.74 32.41 20.98
N ARG A 255 -10.90 31.72 20.90
CA ARG A 255 -11.61 31.38 19.65
C ARG A 255 -13.08 31.81 19.66
N LYS A 256 -13.47 32.67 20.59
CA LYS A 256 -14.87 33.08 20.80
C LYS A 256 -15.49 33.71 19.56
N ASP A 257 -14.67 34.40 18.77
CA ASP A 257 -15.01 35.06 17.52
C ASP A 257 -14.77 34.19 16.28
N TRP A 258 -14.40 32.90 16.41
CA TRP A 258 -14.14 31.99 15.30
C TRP A 258 -15.39 31.22 14.83
N GLN A 259 -16.58 31.68 15.24
CA GLN A 259 -17.85 31.01 14.98
C GLN A 259 -18.96 32.02 14.70
N VAL A 260 -20.00 31.56 14.03
CA VAL A 260 -21.20 32.36 13.71
C VAL A 260 -22.44 31.63 14.20
N SER A 261 -23.01 32.04 15.33
CA SER A 261 -24.27 31.48 15.87
C SER A 261 -24.28 29.94 15.95
N GLY A 262 -23.19 29.36 16.47
CA GLY A 262 -22.98 27.91 16.61
C GLY A 262 -22.41 27.24 15.36
N ILE A 263 -22.15 27.99 14.28
CA ILE A 263 -21.47 27.49 13.08
C ILE A 263 -19.97 27.50 13.30
N LEU A 264 -19.36 26.33 13.19
CA LEU A 264 -17.94 26.09 13.37
C LEU A 264 -17.37 25.42 12.11
N ALA A 265 -16.16 25.80 11.72
CA ALA A 265 -15.45 25.24 10.58
C ALA A 265 -14.16 24.56 11.04
N TYR A 266 -14.02 23.27 10.76
CA TYR A 266 -12.80 22.51 11.05
C TYR A 266 -12.20 21.95 9.77
N SER A 267 -10.89 21.70 9.78
CA SER A 267 -10.24 20.98 8.69
C SER A 267 -10.88 19.61 8.51
N LYS A 268 -11.19 19.23 7.27
CA LYS A 268 -11.65 17.88 6.92
C LYS A 268 -10.51 16.87 6.96
N ILE A 269 -9.26 17.28 7.18
CA ILE A 269 -8.09 16.42 7.05
C ILE A 269 -7.65 15.91 8.43
N CYS A 270 -7.75 14.60 8.64
CA CYS A 270 -7.39 13.95 9.89
C CYS A 270 -5.94 14.22 10.28
N THR A 271 -5.73 14.56 11.55
CA THR A 271 -4.43 14.93 12.09
C THR A 271 -3.45 13.76 12.32
N HIS A 272 -3.93 12.52 12.15
CA HIS A 272 -3.11 11.32 12.21
C HIS A 272 -2.34 11.11 10.90
N VAL A 273 -3.02 10.61 9.86
CA VAL A 273 -2.41 10.25 8.56
C VAL A 273 -3.14 10.85 7.36
N GLY A 274 -3.95 11.89 7.57
CA GLY A 274 -4.41 12.76 6.48
C GLY A 274 -5.66 12.30 5.72
N CYS A 275 -6.36 11.28 6.22
CA CYS A 275 -7.63 10.88 5.61
C CYS A 275 -8.67 12.02 5.69
N PRO A 276 -9.51 12.21 4.65
CA PRO A 276 -10.64 13.11 4.71
C PRO A 276 -11.73 12.54 5.65
N ILE A 277 -12.22 13.34 6.59
CA ILE A 277 -13.16 12.92 7.64
C ILE A 277 -14.50 13.64 7.49
N SER A 278 -15.58 12.87 7.41
CA SER A 278 -16.94 13.38 7.19
C SER A 278 -18.03 12.56 7.86
N LEU A 279 -17.68 11.54 8.67
CA LEU A 279 -18.66 10.75 9.40
C LEU A 279 -19.04 11.50 10.67
N TRP A 280 -20.26 12.01 10.72
CA TRP A 280 -20.72 12.93 11.75
C TRP A 280 -21.81 12.30 12.62
N GLU A 281 -21.57 12.28 13.93
CA GLU A 281 -22.55 11.91 14.92
C GLU A 281 -23.14 13.16 15.58
N ARG A 282 -24.34 13.53 15.11
CA ARG A 282 -25.03 14.77 15.50
C ARG A 282 -25.29 14.91 17.01
N GLN A 283 -25.51 13.81 17.72
CA GLN A 283 -25.90 13.85 19.13
C GLN A 283 -24.73 14.11 20.08
N THR A 284 -23.55 13.61 19.74
CA THR A 284 -22.34 13.65 20.59
C THR A 284 -21.34 14.70 20.12
N HIS A 285 -21.60 15.34 18.99
CA HIS A 285 -20.68 16.22 18.28
C HIS A 285 -19.37 15.55 17.84
N HIS A 286 -19.39 14.23 17.70
CA HIS A 286 -18.23 13.48 17.27
C HIS A 286 -18.10 13.44 15.75
N LEU A 287 -16.89 13.73 15.27
CA LEU A 287 -16.47 13.54 13.90
C LEU A 287 -15.49 12.36 13.82
N LEU A 288 -15.86 11.34 13.06
CA LEU A 288 -15.16 10.07 12.98
C LEU A 288 -14.34 9.96 11.70
N CYS A 289 -13.10 9.51 11.85
CA CYS A 289 -12.22 9.15 10.75
C CYS A 289 -12.48 7.71 10.29
N PRO A 290 -12.89 7.46 9.03
CA PRO A 290 -13.19 6.11 8.56
C PRO A 290 -11.95 5.22 8.45
N CYS A 291 -10.75 5.79 8.39
CA CYS A 291 -9.52 5.02 8.18
C CYS A 291 -9.06 4.26 9.42
N HIS A 292 -8.96 4.95 10.56
CA HIS A 292 -8.41 4.38 11.81
C HIS A 292 -9.22 4.81 13.04
N GLN A 293 -10.46 5.25 12.83
CA GLN A 293 -11.44 5.53 13.88
C GLN A 293 -11.04 6.64 14.87
N SER A 294 -10.05 7.47 14.52
CA SER A 294 -9.81 8.71 15.28
C SER A 294 -11.10 9.53 15.34
N THR A 295 -11.50 9.86 16.55
CA THR A 295 -12.76 10.56 16.83
C THR A 295 -12.43 11.89 17.47
N PHE A 296 -12.98 12.95 16.90
CA PHE A 296 -12.77 14.34 17.31
C PHE A 296 -14.08 14.90 17.85
N ASP A 297 -14.06 15.51 19.02
CA ASP A 297 -15.21 16.24 19.57
C ASP A 297 -15.21 17.67 19.05
N LEU A 298 -16.07 17.96 18.08
CA LEU A 298 -16.19 19.31 17.50
C LEU A 298 -16.91 20.28 18.44
N GLY A 299 -17.65 19.78 19.43
CA GLY A 299 -18.24 20.60 20.49
C GLY A 299 -17.22 21.07 21.52
N ASP A 300 -16.07 20.41 21.60
CA ASP A 300 -14.93 20.76 22.48
C ASP A 300 -13.67 21.03 21.64
N SER A 301 -13.75 22.02 20.74
CA SER A 301 -12.60 22.54 19.97
C SER A 301 -11.81 21.52 19.14
N GLY A 302 -12.43 20.41 18.75
CA GLY A 302 -11.84 19.38 17.91
C GLY A 302 -10.89 18.43 18.66
N VAL A 303 -10.97 18.34 19.99
CA VAL A 303 -10.10 17.44 20.78
C VAL A 303 -10.31 15.99 20.41
N VAL A 304 -9.23 15.20 20.50
CA VAL A 304 -9.30 13.76 20.24
C VAL A 304 -9.92 13.06 21.45
N VAL A 305 -10.98 12.30 21.22
CA VAL A 305 -11.64 11.48 22.26
C VAL A 305 -11.33 9.98 22.11
N PHE A 306 -10.96 9.52 20.92
CA PHE A 306 -10.63 8.13 20.65
C PHE A 306 -9.70 7.99 19.42
N GLY A 307 -8.98 6.87 19.35
CA GLY A 307 -8.15 6.48 18.21
C GLY A 307 -6.72 7.07 18.22
N PRO A 308 -5.94 6.85 17.13
CA PRO A 308 -4.50 7.13 17.11
C PRO A 308 -4.11 8.59 16.84
N ALA A 309 -5.05 9.48 16.52
CA ALA A 309 -4.75 10.90 16.39
C ALA A 309 -4.26 11.47 17.73
N ALA A 310 -3.20 12.27 17.70
CA ALA A 310 -2.56 12.79 18.92
C ALA A 310 -2.76 14.30 19.12
N ARG A 311 -3.50 14.97 18.23
CA ARG A 311 -3.71 16.43 18.27
C ARG A 311 -5.11 16.81 17.81
N ALA A 312 -5.64 17.88 18.39
CA ALA A 312 -6.93 18.43 18.03
C ALA A 312 -7.01 18.80 16.54
N LEU A 313 -8.21 18.69 15.99
CA LEU A 313 -8.50 19.07 14.61
C LEU A 313 -8.40 20.61 14.47
N PRO A 314 -7.62 21.14 13.52
CA PRO A 314 -7.52 22.59 13.33
C PRO A 314 -8.88 23.21 13.00
N GLN A 315 -9.21 24.29 13.70
CA GLN A 315 -10.40 25.11 13.46
C GLN A 315 -10.01 26.31 12.59
N LEU A 316 -10.85 26.62 11.60
CA LEU A 316 -10.70 27.81 10.76
C LEU A 316 -11.53 28.96 11.36
N PRO A 317 -10.95 30.15 11.57
CA PRO A 317 -11.70 31.33 11.99
C PRO A 317 -12.63 31.79 10.86
N ILE A 318 -13.94 31.86 11.13
CA ILE A 318 -14.94 32.29 10.13
C ILE A 318 -15.75 33.48 10.63
N LYS A 319 -16.30 34.26 9.69
CA LYS A 319 -17.23 35.35 9.95
C LYS A 319 -18.27 35.45 8.83
N VAL A 320 -19.25 36.33 9.00
CA VAL A 320 -20.16 36.73 7.92
C VAL A 320 -19.65 38.01 7.29
N ASN A 321 -19.50 38.04 5.97
CA ASN A 321 -19.13 39.25 5.24
C ASN A 321 -20.33 40.18 5.00
N GLU A 322 -20.10 41.35 4.41
CA GLU A 322 -21.16 42.35 4.16
C GLU A 322 -22.27 41.84 3.22
N GLU A 323 -21.95 40.90 2.33
CA GLU A 323 -22.90 40.26 1.42
C GLU A 323 -23.73 39.16 2.10
N GLY A 324 -23.41 38.79 3.34
CA GLY A 324 -24.09 37.77 4.14
C GLY A 324 -23.61 36.33 3.90
N PHE A 325 -22.42 36.13 3.34
CA PHE A 325 -21.79 34.82 3.15
C PHE A 325 -20.80 34.50 4.27
N LEU A 326 -20.60 33.21 4.54
CA LEU A 326 -19.54 32.72 5.40
C LEU A 326 -18.19 32.85 4.68
N VAL A 327 -17.27 33.57 5.32
CA VAL A 327 -15.89 33.77 4.84
C VAL A 327 -14.89 33.43 5.94
N ALA A 328 -13.68 33.06 5.54
CA ALA A 328 -12.56 32.93 6.45
C ALA A 328 -12.07 34.31 6.92
N GLN A 329 -11.63 34.42 8.17
CA GLN A 329 -10.96 35.63 8.68
C GLN A 329 -9.45 35.60 8.40
N SER A 330 -8.87 34.40 8.29
CA SER A 330 -7.46 34.15 8.02
C SER A 330 -7.26 32.71 7.53
N ASP A 331 -6.01 32.31 7.27
CA ASP A 331 -5.64 30.90 7.23
C ASP A 331 -5.80 30.25 8.62
N PHE A 332 -5.65 28.93 8.70
CA PHE A 332 -5.50 28.21 9.95
C PHE A 332 -4.31 28.75 10.75
N THR A 333 -4.47 28.79 12.07
CA THR A 333 -3.38 29.15 13.00
C THR A 333 -2.38 28.02 13.22
N LEU A 334 -2.73 26.80 12.82
CA LEU A 334 -1.91 25.59 12.93
C LEU A 334 -1.92 24.82 11.60
N PRO A 335 -0.80 24.16 11.23
CA PRO A 335 -0.76 23.31 10.05
C PRO A 335 -1.86 22.23 10.07
N VAL A 336 -2.51 22.05 8.93
CA VAL A 336 -3.54 21.03 8.71
C VAL A 336 -2.94 19.66 8.40
N GLY A 337 -3.71 18.59 8.63
CA GLY A 337 -3.33 17.22 8.27
C GLY A 337 -2.30 16.53 9.19
N PRO A 338 -1.50 15.56 8.71
CA PRO A 338 -0.55 14.83 9.56
C PRO A 338 0.51 15.71 10.22
N SER A 339 1.08 15.25 11.32
CA SER A 339 2.26 15.90 11.90
C SER A 339 3.52 15.64 11.08
N PHE A 340 4.51 16.52 11.21
CA PHE A 340 5.86 16.38 10.66
C PHE A 340 6.90 16.81 11.70
N PHE A 341 8.16 16.43 11.51
CA PHE A 341 9.21 16.55 12.52
C PHE A 341 9.43 17.99 13.03
N GLU A 342 9.36 18.98 12.15
CA GLU A 342 9.60 20.38 12.50
C GLU A 342 8.35 21.18 12.87
N ARG A 343 7.19 20.52 12.99
CA ARG A 343 5.93 21.21 13.30
C ARG A 343 5.98 21.80 14.70
N ASP A 344 5.60 23.08 14.83
CA ASP A 344 5.45 23.71 16.15
C ASP A 344 4.16 23.23 16.83
N SER A 345 4.31 22.51 17.95
CA SER A 345 3.20 21.97 18.75
C SER A 345 2.84 22.83 19.97
N ARG A 346 3.56 23.93 20.23
CA ARG A 346 3.39 24.74 21.44
C ARG A 346 2.05 25.47 21.52
N HIS A 347 1.37 25.63 20.39
CA HIS A 347 0.09 26.32 20.26
C HIS A 347 -1.05 25.36 19.90
N ASP A 348 -0.81 24.05 20.00
CA ASP A 348 -1.87 23.07 19.84
C ASP A 348 -2.91 23.25 20.93
N PHE A 349 -4.17 23.17 20.54
CA PHE A 349 -5.26 23.16 21.50
C PHE A 349 -5.29 21.82 22.23
N VAL A 350 -5.27 21.89 23.56
CA VAL A 350 -5.39 20.74 24.45
C VAL A 350 -6.66 20.88 25.26
N LYS A 351 -7.27 19.74 25.60
CA LYS A 351 -8.46 19.73 26.46
C LYS A 351 -8.15 20.45 27.79
N GLY A 352 -8.90 21.51 28.07
CA GLY A 352 -8.71 22.36 29.24
C GLY A 352 -8.24 23.77 28.96
N ASP A 353 -7.93 24.10 27.69
CA ASP A 353 -7.61 25.47 27.25
C ASP A 353 -8.86 26.39 27.16
N ASN A 354 -10.04 25.89 27.56
CA ASN A 354 -11.34 26.57 27.48
C ASN A 354 -11.66 27.45 28.68
#